data_AF-A0AAT9PIJ1-F1
#
_entry.id   AF-A0AAT9PIJ1-F1
#
_cell.length_a   1.000
_cell.length_b   1.000
_cell.length_c   1.000
_cell.angle_alpha   90.00
_cell.angle_beta   90.00
_cell.angle_gamma   90.00
#
_symmetry.space_group_name_H-M   'P 1'
#
loop_
_entity.id
_entity.type
_entity.pdbx_description
1 polymer ?
#
loop_
_entity_poly.entity_id
_entity_poly.type
_entity_poly.pdbx_seq_one_letter_code
_entity_poly.pdbx_strand_id
1 'polypeptide(L)'
;MNAVNNWITNRVSDYELLCGDFNDDPHSRVHQYLINNHWIDVAQLKEVQPTLEYRKNPNLRGEIKKDKRYDWIMIQENAPMRFPIIENVSIFGNSSLTSSGVFPSDHYGVFVDLKFDK
;
A
#
# COMPACT_ATOMS: atom_id res chain seq x y z
N MET A 1 22.77 -6.91 0.10
CA MET A 1 21.41 -7.15 -0.44
C MET A 1 21.00 -5.84 -1.11
N ASN A 2 20.72 -5.84 -2.41
CA ASN A 2 20.19 -4.63 -3.05
C ASN A 2 18.70 -4.56 -2.70
N ALA A 3 18.31 -3.54 -1.93
CA ALA A 3 16.89 -3.24 -1.72
C ALA A 3 16.27 -2.78 -3.03
N VAL A 4 14.94 -2.83 -3.17
CA VAL A 4 14.23 -2.33 -4.37
C VAL A 4 14.68 -0.90 -4.68
N ASN A 5 14.88 -0.07 -3.66
CA ASN A 5 15.44 1.29 -3.76
C ASN A 5 16.78 1.37 -4.55
N ASN A 6 17.63 0.35 -4.50
CA ASN A 6 18.91 0.32 -5.22
C ASN A 6 18.76 -0.10 -6.70
N TRP A 7 17.61 -0.65 -7.11
CA TRP A 7 17.35 -1.03 -8.50
C TRP A 7 16.86 0.14 -9.36
N ILE A 8 16.35 1.17 -8.70
CA ILE A 8 15.66 2.31 -9.30
C ILE A 8 16.54 3.57 -9.38
N THR A 9 17.66 3.61 -8.64
CA THR A 9 18.60 4.75 -8.56
C THR A 9 19.30 5.19 -9.86
N ASN A 10 18.96 4.65 -11.03
CA ASN A 10 19.58 5.02 -12.31
C ASN A 10 18.58 5.10 -13.48
N ARG A 11 17.29 5.29 -13.20
CA ARG A 11 16.25 5.41 -14.24
C ARG A 11 15.71 6.83 -14.31
N VAL A 12 15.43 7.29 -15.53
CA VAL A 12 14.77 8.59 -15.77
C VAL A 12 13.27 8.33 -15.81
N SER A 13 12.57 8.73 -14.75
CA SER A 13 11.10 8.71 -14.64
C SER A 13 10.65 10.03 -14.01
N ASP A 14 9.44 10.50 -14.33
CA ASP A 14 8.86 11.65 -13.65
C ASP A 14 8.50 11.31 -12.19
N TYR A 15 8.04 10.07 -11.98
CA TYR A 15 7.70 9.49 -10.68
C TYR A 15 7.88 7.96 -10.72
N GLU A 16 8.02 7.37 -9.54
CA GLU A 16 8.08 5.92 -9.36
C GLU A 16 7.00 5.44 -8.40
N LEU A 17 6.51 4.23 -8.66
CA LEU A 17 5.53 3.55 -7.81
C LEU A 17 6.15 2.27 -7.26
N LEU A 18 6.05 2.11 -5.94
CA LEU A 18 6.43 0.89 -5.25
C LEU A 18 5.20 0.37 -4.51
N CYS A 19 4.67 -0.76 -4.95
CA CYS A 19 3.47 -1.36 -4.38
C CYS A 19 3.65 -2.86 -4.09
N GLY A 20 2.91 -3.33 -3.09
CA GLY A 20 2.87 -4.75 -2.73
C GLY A 20 2.65 -4.96 -1.24
N ASP A 21 2.73 -6.22 -0.83
CA ASP A 21 2.77 -6.64 0.58
C ASP A 21 4.20 -6.49 1.12
N PHE A 22 4.39 -5.52 2.02
CA PHE A 22 5.69 -5.27 2.67
C PHE A 22 5.88 -6.12 3.92
N ASN A 23 4.83 -6.82 4.38
CA ASN A 23 4.79 -7.61 5.60
C ASN A 23 5.26 -6.87 6.87
N ASP A 24 5.19 -5.55 6.85
CA ASP A 24 5.69 -4.69 7.92
C ASP A 24 4.70 -3.58 8.22
N ASP A 25 4.82 -2.95 9.40
CA ASP A 25 3.85 -1.96 9.86
C ASP A 25 4.24 -0.52 9.46
N PRO A 26 3.29 0.42 9.37
CA PRO A 26 3.58 1.82 9.01
C PRO A 26 4.49 2.60 9.98
N HIS A 27 4.90 2.02 11.12
CA HIS A 27 5.88 2.58 12.05
C HIS A 27 7.20 1.79 12.04
N SER A 28 7.33 0.81 11.16
CA SER A 28 8.50 -0.03 11.03
C SER A 28 9.73 0.71 10.50
N ARG A 29 10.90 0.07 10.64
CA ARG A 29 12.16 0.59 10.08
C ARG A 29 12.16 0.60 8.55
N VAL A 30 11.46 -0.35 7.91
CA VAL A 30 11.33 -0.39 6.44
C VAL A 30 10.54 0.81 5.97
N HIS A 31 9.40 1.09 6.60
CA HIS A 31 8.59 2.26 6.29
C HIS A 31 9.37 3.56 6.50
N GLN A 32 10.00 3.72 7.67
CA GLN A 32 10.83 4.89 7.98
C GLN A 32 11.97 5.07 6.99
N TYR A 33 12.62 3.99 6.55
CA TYR A 33 13.67 4.05 5.53
C TYR A 33 13.12 4.61 4.21
N LEU A 34 11.97 4.13 3.75
CA LEU A 34 11.35 4.62 2.52
C LEU A 34 10.96 6.10 2.62
N ILE A 35 10.33 6.51 3.72
CA ILE A 35 9.97 7.92 3.98
C ILE A 35 11.22 8.81 3.99
N ASN A 36 12.30 8.37 4.63
CA ASN A 36 13.58 9.09 4.63
C ASN A 36 14.25 9.17 3.25
N ASN A 37 13.86 8.30 2.32
CA ASN A 37 14.27 8.33 0.91
C ASN A 37 13.19 8.98 0.03
N HIS A 38 12.34 9.85 0.58
CA HIS A 38 11.35 10.64 -0.15
C HIS A 38 10.20 9.84 -0.81
N TRP A 39 9.99 8.60 -0.40
CA TRP A 39 8.76 7.89 -0.75
C TRP A 39 7.60 8.42 0.08
N ILE A 40 6.44 8.56 -0.56
CA ILE A 40 5.19 9.00 0.05
C ILE A 40 4.25 7.81 0.09
N ASP A 41 3.80 7.43 1.29
CA ASP A 41 2.76 6.42 1.47
C ASP A 41 1.39 7.05 1.20
N VAL A 42 0.76 6.69 0.08
CA VAL A 42 -0.50 7.32 -0.33
C VAL A 42 -1.63 7.09 0.69
N ALA A 43 -1.57 5.98 1.45
CA ALA A 43 -2.56 5.67 2.46
C ALA A 43 -2.47 6.56 3.71
N GLN A 44 -1.31 7.19 3.97
CA GLN A 44 -1.16 8.16 5.06
C GLN A 44 -1.87 9.49 4.78
N LEU A 45 -2.17 9.79 3.51
CA LEU A 45 -2.83 11.04 3.11
C LEU A 45 -4.35 11.00 3.30
N LYS A 46 -4.94 9.80 3.41
CA LYS A 46 -6.40 9.58 3.45
C LYS A 46 -6.86 8.62 4.56
N GLU A 47 -5.94 8.18 5.43
CA GLU A 47 -6.19 7.23 6.53
C GLU A 47 -6.95 5.96 6.11
N VAL A 48 -6.27 5.07 5.38
CA VAL A 48 -6.86 3.83 4.87
C VAL A 48 -6.94 2.74 5.96
N GLN A 49 -7.99 1.92 5.89
CA GLN A 49 -8.21 0.77 6.77
C GLN A 49 -7.08 -0.29 6.68
N PRO A 50 -6.96 -1.19 7.68
CA PRO A 50 -6.05 -2.33 7.61
C PRO A 50 -6.31 -3.19 6.37
N THR A 51 -5.24 -3.75 5.82
CA THR A 51 -5.30 -4.66 4.66
C THR A 51 -5.38 -6.11 5.13
N LEU A 52 -5.05 -6.39 6.39
CA LEU A 52 -5.17 -7.69 7.02
C LEU A 52 -6.02 -7.57 8.29
N GLU A 53 -7.27 -8.03 8.23
CA GLU A 53 -8.22 -7.98 9.34
C GLU A 53 -8.55 -9.38 9.89
N TYR A 54 -7.92 -9.76 11.00
CA TYR A 54 -8.03 -11.10 11.58
C TYR A 54 -9.44 -11.42 12.11
N ARG A 55 -10.19 -10.39 12.51
CA ARG A 55 -11.53 -10.56 13.06
C ARG A 55 -12.62 -10.63 12.00
N LYS A 56 -12.42 -9.98 10.86
CA LYS A 56 -13.44 -9.85 9.82
C LYS A 56 -13.23 -10.82 8.67
N ASN A 57 -11.98 -11.14 8.33
CA ASN A 57 -11.69 -12.03 7.23
C ASN A 57 -11.73 -13.50 7.69
N PRO A 58 -12.70 -14.31 7.20
CA PRO A 58 -12.84 -15.69 7.61
C PRO A 58 -11.67 -16.59 7.19
N ASN A 59 -10.84 -16.16 6.23
CA ASN A 59 -9.63 -16.87 5.82
C ASN A 59 -8.56 -16.91 6.93
N LEU A 60 -8.64 -16.00 7.91
CA LEU A 60 -7.72 -15.87 9.05
C LEU A 60 -8.28 -16.45 10.37
N ARG A 61 -9.37 -17.22 10.29
CA ARG A 61 -10.06 -17.75 11.48
C ARG A 61 -9.11 -18.53 12.39
N GLY A 62 -9.08 -18.11 13.66
CA GLY A 62 -8.31 -18.77 14.72
C GLY A 62 -7.08 -17.98 15.18
N GLU A 63 -6.69 -16.92 14.47
CA GLU A 63 -5.57 -16.07 14.88
C GLU A 63 -6.02 -14.90 15.75
N ILE A 64 -5.50 -14.81 16.97
CA ILE A 64 -5.73 -13.67 17.87
C ILE A 64 -4.60 -12.65 17.69
N LYS A 65 -4.63 -11.93 16.57
CA LYS A 65 -3.68 -10.87 16.25
C LYS A 65 -4.40 -9.53 16.09
N LYS A 66 -3.64 -8.43 16.15
CA LYS A 66 -4.13 -7.09 15.82
C LYS A 66 -4.17 -6.94 14.31
N ASP A 67 -5.16 -6.24 13.79
CA ASP A 67 -5.25 -5.90 12.37
C ASP A 67 -4.02 -5.10 11.92
N LYS A 68 -3.61 -5.31 10.66
CA LYS A 68 -2.36 -4.77 10.10
C LYS A 68 -2.59 -4.16 8.73
N ARG A 69 -1.78 -3.15 8.39
CA ARG A 69 -1.68 -2.59 7.05
C ARG A 69 -0.30 -2.94 6.51
N TYR A 70 -0.23 -4.07 5.81
CA TYR A 70 1.01 -4.60 5.22
C TYR A 70 1.14 -4.23 3.74
N ASP A 71 0.02 -4.03 3.07
CA ASP A 71 0.00 -3.69 1.66
C ASP A 71 0.05 -2.17 1.50
N TRP A 72 1.10 -1.66 0.85
CA TRP A 72 1.32 -0.23 0.66
C TRP A 72 1.42 0.11 -0.82
N ILE A 73 1.08 1.36 -1.13
CA ILE A 73 1.41 1.99 -2.41
C ILE A 73 2.21 3.23 -2.06
N MET A 74 3.47 3.23 -2.46
CA MET A 74 4.42 4.31 -2.23
C MET A 74 4.68 5.01 -3.56
N ILE A 75 4.77 6.34 -3.53
CA ILE A 75 5.13 7.16 -4.69
C ILE A 75 6.33 8.05 -4.39
N GLN A 76 7.28 8.13 -5.30
CA GLN A 76 8.42 9.04 -5.22
C GLN A 76 8.41 10.00 -6.42
N GLU A 77 8.59 11.29 -6.18
CA GLU A 77 8.77 12.30 -7.24
C GLU A 77 10.26 12.39 -7.60
N ASN A 78 10.57 12.23 -8.89
CA ASN A 78 11.94 12.32 -9.41
C ASN A 78 12.18 13.59 -10.23
N ALA A 79 11.10 14.29 -10.64
CA ALA A 79 11.15 15.56 -11.35
C ALA A 79 10.24 16.59 -10.65
N PRO A 80 10.77 17.74 -10.18
CA PRO A 80 9.96 18.73 -9.50
C PRO A 80 8.87 19.28 -10.44
N MET A 81 7.62 19.30 -9.96
CA MET A 81 6.40 19.83 -10.60
C MET A 81 5.54 18.84 -11.39
N ARG A 82 5.64 17.52 -11.16
CA ARG A 82 4.76 16.53 -11.83
C ARG A 82 4.15 15.50 -10.89
N PHE A 83 4.04 15.82 -9.60
CA PHE A 83 3.35 14.92 -8.67
C PHE A 83 1.87 14.74 -9.06
N PRO A 84 1.37 13.51 -9.24
CA PRO A 84 -0.02 13.29 -9.60
C PRO A 84 -0.96 13.70 -8.47
N ILE A 85 -2.14 14.18 -8.84
CA ILE A 85 -3.23 14.42 -7.89
C ILE A 85 -3.77 13.06 -7.44
N ILE A 86 -3.71 12.81 -6.14
CA ILE A 86 -4.32 11.62 -5.52
C ILE A 86 -5.81 11.90 -5.28
N GLU A 87 -6.66 11.39 -6.16
CA GLU A 87 -8.11 11.61 -6.08
C GLU A 87 -8.74 10.73 -4.99
N ASN A 88 -8.32 9.47 -4.91
CA ASN A 88 -8.87 8.49 -3.99
C ASN A 88 -7.81 7.47 -3.56
N VAL A 89 -7.95 6.96 -2.33
CA VAL A 89 -7.18 5.82 -1.81
C VAL A 89 -8.11 5.01 -0.93
N SER A 90 -8.25 3.72 -1.19
CA SER A 90 -9.09 2.84 -0.37
C SER A 90 -8.70 1.38 -0.52
N ILE A 91 -9.40 0.50 0.20
CA ILE A 91 -9.29 -0.95 0.09
C ILE A 91 -10.42 -1.54 -0.75
N PHE A 92 -10.18 -2.73 -1.32
CA PHE A 92 -11.18 -3.53 -2.00
C PHE A 92 -11.05 -5.01 -1.64
N GLY A 93 -12.07 -5.81 -1.95
CA GLY A 93 -12.10 -7.24 -1.61
C GLY A 93 -12.33 -7.51 -0.11
N ASN A 94 -12.80 -6.52 0.63
CA ASN A 94 -13.13 -6.59 2.06
C ASN A 94 -14.55 -7.07 2.36
N SER A 95 -15.18 -7.74 1.39
CA SER A 95 -16.50 -8.33 1.52
C SER A 95 -16.53 -9.71 0.88
N SER A 96 -17.46 -10.54 1.34
CA SER A 96 -17.60 -11.88 0.79
C SER A 96 -18.17 -11.82 -0.64
N LEU A 97 -17.59 -12.63 -1.52
CA LEU A 97 -18.05 -12.80 -2.91
C LEU A 97 -19.27 -13.73 -3.03
N THR A 98 -19.58 -14.50 -1.99
CA THR A 98 -20.56 -15.60 -2.08
C THR A 98 -21.38 -15.71 -0.80
N SER A 99 -22.55 -16.33 -0.88
CA SER A 99 -23.38 -16.66 0.29
C SER A 99 -22.66 -17.59 1.28
N SER A 100 -21.66 -18.35 0.82
CA SER A 100 -20.78 -19.18 1.66
C SER A 100 -19.78 -18.38 2.50
N GLY A 101 -19.70 -17.06 2.36
CA GLY A 101 -18.80 -16.24 3.17
C GLY A 101 -17.34 -16.26 2.69
N VAL A 102 -17.07 -16.68 1.45
CA VAL A 102 -15.71 -16.72 0.90
C VAL A 102 -15.25 -15.30 0.55
N PHE A 103 -14.07 -14.91 1.04
CA PHE A 103 -13.39 -13.67 0.68
C PHE A 103 -12.37 -13.95 -0.42
N PRO A 104 -12.03 -12.95 -1.28
CA PRO A 104 -11.10 -13.16 -2.39
C PRO A 104 -9.69 -13.57 -1.97
N SER A 105 -9.23 -13.09 -0.81
CA SER A 105 -7.91 -13.31 -0.23
C SER A 105 -8.00 -13.07 1.28
N ASP A 106 -7.00 -13.50 2.05
CA ASP A 106 -6.84 -13.13 3.47
C ASP A 106 -6.42 -11.67 3.64
N HIS A 107 -5.70 -11.12 2.65
CA HIS A 107 -5.45 -9.70 2.50
C HIS A 107 -6.54 -9.01 1.65
N TYR A 108 -6.89 -7.78 1.99
CA TYR A 108 -7.64 -6.87 1.14
C TYR A 108 -6.67 -6.13 0.22
N GLY A 109 -7.09 -5.88 -1.02
CA GLY A 109 -6.29 -5.09 -1.94
C GLY A 109 -6.37 -3.60 -1.64
N VAL A 110 -5.33 -2.85 -1.99
CA VAL A 110 -5.30 -1.38 -1.94
C VAL A 110 -5.35 -0.83 -3.35
N PHE A 111 -6.08 0.26 -3.55
CA PHE A 111 -6.05 1.01 -4.81
C PHE A 111 -5.85 2.50 -4.56
N VAL A 112 -5.35 3.16 -5.60
CA VAL A 112 -5.21 4.61 -5.66
C VAL A 112 -5.67 5.09 -7.04
N ASP A 113 -6.46 6.16 -7.06
CA ASP A 113 -6.81 6.87 -8.29
C ASP A 113 -5.87 8.06 -8.44
N LEU A 114 -5.05 8.03 -9.50
CA LEU A 114 -4.07 9.06 -9.83
C LEU A 114 -4.54 9.86 -11.04
N LYS A 115 -4.59 11.18 -10.88
CA LYS A 115 -4.85 12.12 -11.96
C LYS A 115 -3.58 12.88 -12.33
N PHE A 116 -3.23 12.83 -13.60
CA PHE A 116 -2.08 13.50 -14.17
C PHE A 116 -2.54 14.77 -14.90
N ASP A 117 -1.85 15.87 -14.66
CA ASP A 117 -2.00 17.07 -15.49
C ASP A 117 -1.50 16.76 -16.91
N LYS A 118 -2.19 17.32 -17.91
CA LYS A 118 -1.88 17.11 -19.34
C LYS A 118 -0.69 17.94 -19.79
#